data_AF-A0A358NBZ3-F1
#
_entry.id   AF-A0A358NBZ3-F1
#
_cell.length_a   1.000
_cell.length_b   1.000
_cell.length_c   1.000
_cell.angle_alpha   90.00
_cell.angle_beta   90.00
_cell.angle_gamma   90.00
#
_symmetry.space_group_name_H-M   'P 1'
#
loop_
_entity.id
_entity.type
_entity.pdbx_description
1 polymer ?
#
loop_
_entity_poly.entity_id
_entity_poly.type
_entity_poly.pdbx_seq_one_letter_code
_entity_poly.pdbx_strand_id
1 'polypeptide(L)'
;MSIILASSFIFVFHPQWLDAAQNDETQAPTSTLDSDGHLVQLKRDIAPILRKHCLECHGPDEAKNDFRVDDREIMLDYIEPGDAAESTLYVDYMTTDDEDMLMPPKSHGGPCSVQELALIQVWINEGANWPEGVTVSDESVPAKAAPPEPLSVPERVWFAQGFLHPATVHFPIALFTLGAGFVVLSLKWPALGKQIPLACLLLGALSSVAATLMGWALAPELGYGSNWSIMDWGKEVDAHRWSAVVVTIFSSVFAIIALVAIRKDSEKLTKVWKIGLLVCAGMVGAVGHQGGEMSYGKDFYPRALRILTGAQADPEPTTSDSDPANEKTSTELSNS
;
A
#
# COMPACT_ATOMS: atom_id res chain seq x y z
N MET A 1 -46.90 14.46 -44.92
CA MET A 1 -45.54 13.95 -45.24
C MET A 1 -44.54 15.00 -44.82
N SER A 2 -43.39 14.58 -44.28
CA SER A 2 -42.26 15.38 -43.73
C SER A 2 -42.28 15.60 -42.21
N ILE A 3 -41.65 14.66 -41.51
CA ILE A 3 -41.19 14.73 -40.12
C ILE A 3 -39.79 15.35 -40.15
N ILE A 4 -39.56 16.43 -39.41
CA ILE A 4 -38.24 17.03 -39.20
C ILE A 4 -37.62 16.32 -37.97
N LEU A 5 -36.56 15.54 -38.20
CA LEU A 5 -35.74 14.95 -37.15
C LEU A 5 -34.83 16.03 -36.56
N ALA A 6 -35.07 16.37 -35.30
CA ALA A 6 -34.13 17.15 -34.49
C ALA A 6 -33.04 16.21 -33.96
N SER A 7 -31.82 16.34 -34.49
CA SER A 7 -30.65 15.63 -33.96
C SER A 7 -30.19 16.31 -32.67
N SER A 8 -30.39 15.63 -31.54
CA SER A 8 -29.85 16.01 -30.24
C SER A 8 -28.33 15.88 -30.25
N PHE A 9 -27.61 16.99 -30.13
CA PHE A 9 -26.20 16.99 -29.75
C PHE A 9 -26.10 16.57 -28.28
N ILE A 10 -25.77 15.31 -28.05
CA ILE A 10 -25.32 14.84 -26.74
C ILE A 10 -23.87 15.29 -26.59
N PHE A 11 -23.63 16.32 -25.79
CA PHE A 11 -22.30 16.59 -25.26
C PHE A 11 -21.95 15.46 -24.29
N VAL A 12 -21.30 14.41 -24.79
CA VAL A 12 -20.64 13.42 -23.94
C VAL A 12 -19.41 14.13 -23.37
N PHE A 13 -19.49 14.49 -22.09
CA PHE A 13 -18.32 14.86 -21.29
C PHE A 13 -17.43 13.60 -21.25
N HIS A 14 -16.45 13.50 -22.14
CA HIS A 14 -15.48 12.42 -22.12
C HIS A 14 -14.39 12.84 -21.13
N PRO A 15 -14.30 12.21 -19.95
CA PRO A 15 -13.26 12.58 -19.01
C PRO A 15 -11.91 12.19 -19.60
N GLN A 16 -10.94 13.09 -19.58
CA GLN A 16 -9.59 12.84 -20.12
C GLN A 16 -8.84 11.67 -19.43
N TRP A 17 -9.40 11.10 -18.36
CA TRP A 17 -8.88 9.88 -17.72
C TRP A 17 -9.31 8.59 -18.44
N LEU A 18 -10.24 8.62 -19.41
CA LEU A 18 -10.62 7.42 -20.17
C LEU A 18 -9.59 7.05 -21.26
N ASP A 19 -8.87 8.02 -21.81
CA ASP A 19 -7.84 7.80 -22.85
C ASP A 19 -6.52 7.27 -22.27
N ALA A 20 -6.29 7.44 -20.96
CA ALA A 20 -5.07 6.98 -20.28
C ALA A 20 -5.00 5.44 -20.17
N ALA A 21 -6.08 4.70 -20.44
CA ALA A 21 -6.17 3.27 -20.21
C ALA A 21 -5.82 2.39 -21.43
N GLN A 22 -5.50 2.97 -22.60
CA GLN A 22 -5.34 2.18 -23.84
C GLN A 22 -3.91 2.05 -24.36
N ASN A 23 -2.90 2.67 -23.74
CA ASN A 23 -1.53 2.67 -24.28
C ASN A 23 -0.45 2.24 -23.25
N ASP A 24 -0.67 1.14 -22.53
CA ASP A 24 0.42 0.56 -21.72
C ASP A 24 0.36 -0.98 -21.68
N GLU A 25 0.52 -1.61 -22.84
CA GLU A 25 1.13 -2.94 -22.89
C GLU A 25 2.64 -2.78 -22.75
N THR A 26 3.18 -2.47 -21.57
CA THR A 26 4.44 -3.02 -20.97
C THR A 26 4.74 -2.32 -19.63
N GLN A 27 3.90 -2.48 -18.61
CA GLN A 27 4.36 -2.34 -17.23
C GLN A 27 3.70 -3.38 -16.34
N ALA A 28 4.45 -4.46 -16.09
CA ALA A 28 4.11 -5.45 -15.10
C ALA A 28 3.97 -4.79 -13.71
N PRO A 29 3.01 -5.22 -12.90
CA PRO A 29 2.58 -4.52 -11.70
C PRO A 29 3.64 -4.54 -10.60
N THR A 30 3.69 -3.45 -9.83
CA THR A 30 4.42 -3.25 -8.57
C THR A 30 3.97 -4.22 -7.48
N SER A 31 4.33 -5.49 -7.64
CA SER A 31 4.74 -6.32 -6.51
C SER A 31 6.11 -5.83 -6.07
N THR A 32 6.33 -5.65 -4.77
CA THR A 32 7.69 -5.38 -4.24
C THR A 32 8.63 -6.55 -4.54
N LEU A 33 8.07 -7.76 -4.70
CA LEU A 33 8.77 -8.98 -5.05
C LEU A 33 8.67 -9.28 -6.55
N ASP A 34 9.74 -9.79 -7.16
CA ASP A 34 9.69 -10.36 -8.51
C ASP A 34 8.95 -11.72 -8.55
N SER A 35 8.90 -12.36 -9.71
CA SER A 35 8.27 -13.68 -9.90
C SER A 35 8.90 -14.80 -9.09
N ASP A 36 10.14 -14.62 -8.64
CA ASP A 36 10.94 -15.60 -7.91
C ASP A 36 10.98 -15.28 -6.40
N GLY A 37 10.37 -14.17 -5.98
CA GLY A 37 10.24 -13.77 -4.58
C GLY A 37 11.34 -12.83 -4.07
N HIS A 38 12.15 -12.23 -4.94
CA HIS A 38 13.22 -11.30 -4.55
C HIS A 38 12.71 -9.86 -4.38
N LEU A 39 13.10 -9.21 -3.28
CA LEU A 39 12.78 -7.81 -3.00
C LEU A 39 13.57 -6.85 -3.90
N VAL A 40 14.83 -7.16 -4.18
CA VAL A 40 15.75 -6.28 -4.89
C VAL A 40 16.06 -6.84 -6.27
N GLN A 41 15.79 -6.04 -7.31
CA GLN A 41 15.94 -6.44 -8.71
C GLN A 41 17.14 -5.76 -9.34
N LEU A 42 18.00 -6.54 -10.03
CA LEU A 42 19.19 -6.03 -10.71
C LEU A 42 18.86 -4.83 -11.63
N LYS A 43 17.88 -4.99 -12.52
CA LYS A 43 17.53 -3.95 -13.51
C LYS A 43 16.99 -2.67 -12.87
N ARG A 44 16.14 -2.81 -11.85
CA ARG A 44 15.39 -1.70 -11.23
C ARG A 44 16.21 -0.96 -10.19
N ASP A 45 16.91 -1.70 -9.33
CA ASP A 45 17.45 -1.18 -8.08
C ASP A 45 18.99 -1.10 -8.11
N ILE A 46 19.67 -2.13 -8.63
CA ILE A 46 21.14 -2.23 -8.56
C ILE A 46 21.84 -1.58 -9.76
N ALA A 47 21.36 -1.81 -10.98
CA ALA A 47 21.95 -1.27 -12.20
C ALA A 47 22.07 0.27 -12.19
N PRO A 48 21.08 1.05 -11.71
CA PRO A 48 21.25 2.49 -11.48
C PRO A 48 22.44 2.87 -10.61
N ILE A 49 22.69 2.11 -9.54
CA ILE A 49 23.77 2.36 -8.58
C ILE A 49 25.11 2.08 -9.25
N LEU A 50 25.24 0.92 -9.90
CA LEU A 50 26.46 0.54 -10.62
C LEU A 50 26.77 1.50 -11.78
N ARG A 51 25.75 1.96 -12.52
CA ARG A 51 25.91 2.97 -13.58
C ARG A 51 26.45 4.29 -13.06
N LYS A 52 25.89 4.75 -11.94
CA LYS A 52 26.23 6.04 -11.35
C LYS A 52 27.64 6.06 -10.76
N HIS A 53 28.05 4.96 -10.14
CA HIS A 53 29.24 4.93 -9.28
C HIS A 53 30.41 4.12 -9.85
N CYS A 54 30.15 3.14 -10.72
CA CYS A 54 31.16 2.14 -11.10
C CYS A 54 31.48 2.18 -12.60
N LEU A 55 30.50 2.37 -13.47
CA LEU A 55 30.70 2.23 -14.93
C LEU A 55 31.68 3.23 -15.54
N GLU A 56 31.88 4.42 -14.95
CA GLU A 56 32.83 5.39 -15.49
C GLU A 56 34.26 4.84 -15.55
N CYS A 57 34.65 4.01 -14.56
CA CYS A 57 36.00 3.43 -14.47
C CYS A 57 36.03 1.91 -14.73
N HIS A 58 34.89 1.23 -14.62
CA HIS A 58 34.74 -0.23 -14.74
C HIS A 58 33.64 -0.64 -15.74
N GLY A 59 33.50 0.12 -16.81
CA GLY A 59 32.55 -0.11 -17.89
C GLY A 59 33.18 -0.74 -19.14
N PRO A 60 32.43 -0.78 -20.25
CA PRO A 60 32.92 -1.36 -21.50
C PRO A 60 34.01 -0.51 -22.17
N ASP A 61 33.99 0.82 -21.97
CA ASP A 61 34.94 1.75 -22.57
C ASP A 61 36.22 1.91 -21.73
N GLU A 62 36.13 1.66 -20.42
CA GLU A 62 37.24 1.76 -19.46
C GLU A 62 37.12 0.64 -18.43
N ALA A 63 38.12 -0.25 -18.36
CA ALA A 63 38.17 -1.40 -17.47
C ALA A 63 39.38 -1.30 -16.53
N LYS A 64 39.32 -0.38 -15.57
CA LYS A 64 40.41 -0.16 -14.62
C LYS A 64 40.69 -1.45 -13.83
N ASN A 65 41.96 -1.83 -13.76
CA ASN A 65 42.43 -3.09 -13.16
C ASN A 65 41.78 -4.35 -13.76
N ASP A 66 41.40 -4.31 -15.04
CA ASP A 66 40.74 -5.41 -15.75
C ASP A 66 39.40 -5.85 -15.12
N PHE A 67 38.81 -5.00 -14.27
CA PHE A 67 37.52 -5.26 -13.63
C PHE A 67 36.40 -4.51 -14.37
N ARG A 68 35.33 -5.25 -14.72
CA ARG A 68 34.14 -4.73 -15.41
C ARG A 68 32.87 -5.09 -14.67
N VAL A 69 32.04 -4.08 -14.37
CA VAL A 69 30.78 -4.27 -13.61
C VAL A 69 29.59 -4.60 -14.49
N ASP A 70 29.71 -4.43 -15.81
CA ASP A 70 28.70 -4.82 -16.79
C ASP A 70 28.87 -6.26 -17.29
N ASP A 71 29.89 -6.95 -16.79
CA ASP A 71 30.21 -8.34 -17.08
C ASP A 71 29.87 -9.21 -15.87
N ARG A 72 28.91 -10.13 -16.05
CA ARG A 72 28.36 -10.92 -14.94
C ARG A 72 29.41 -11.85 -14.37
N GLU A 73 30.15 -12.54 -15.24
CA GLU A 73 31.15 -13.52 -14.84
C GLU A 73 32.26 -12.86 -14.02
N ILE A 74 32.75 -11.71 -14.45
CA ILE A 74 33.77 -10.95 -13.71
C ILE A 74 33.21 -10.44 -12.37
N MET A 75 31.97 -9.96 -12.32
CA MET A 75 31.34 -9.53 -11.07
C MET A 75 31.20 -10.66 -10.05
N LEU A 76 30.83 -11.86 -10.52
CA LEU A 76 30.66 -13.03 -9.66
C LEU A 76 31.99 -13.60 -9.13
N ASP A 77 33.14 -13.20 -9.68
CA ASP A 77 34.44 -13.53 -9.06
C ASP A 77 34.69 -12.74 -7.75
N TYR A 78 33.93 -11.66 -7.51
CA TYR A 78 34.04 -10.81 -6.31
C TYR A 78 32.78 -10.79 -5.44
N ILE A 79 31.72 -11.46 -5.88
CA ILE A 79 30.45 -11.58 -5.17
C ILE A 79 30.21 -13.06 -4.89
N GLU A 80 30.02 -13.39 -3.62
CA GLU A 80 29.55 -14.68 -3.15
C GLU A 80 28.02 -14.65 -3.04
N PRO A 81 27.27 -15.26 -3.98
CA PRO A 81 25.82 -15.20 -3.97
C PRO A 81 25.24 -15.85 -2.71
N GLY A 82 24.42 -15.09 -1.99
CA GLY A 82 23.83 -15.51 -0.72
C GLY A 82 24.60 -15.04 0.52
N ASP A 83 25.80 -14.48 0.36
CA ASP A 83 26.60 -13.99 1.48
C ASP A 83 27.39 -12.70 1.14
N ALA A 84 26.80 -11.57 1.48
CA ALA A 84 27.45 -10.27 1.32
C ALA A 84 28.66 -10.07 2.24
N ALA A 85 28.77 -10.81 3.34
CA ALA A 85 29.89 -10.69 4.27
C ALA A 85 31.15 -11.42 3.77
N GLU A 86 30.99 -12.42 2.91
CA GLU A 86 32.10 -13.10 2.22
C GLU A 86 32.38 -12.52 0.82
N SER A 87 31.51 -11.62 0.34
CA SER A 87 31.68 -10.93 -0.93
C SER A 87 32.75 -9.83 -0.84
N THR A 88 33.92 -10.09 -1.40
CA THR A 88 35.05 -9.13 -1.40
C THR A 88 34.68 -7.78 -2.02
N LEU A 89 33.83 -7.74 -3.06
CA LEU A 89 33.31 -6.48 -3.62
C LEU A 89 32.67 -5.61 -2.53
N TYR A 90 31.84 -6.21 -1.67
CA TYR A 90 31.10 -5.50 -0.66
C TYR A 90 31.98 -5.12 0.54
N VAL A 91 32.77 -6.06 1.05
CA VAL A 91 33.57 -5.87 2.28
C VAL A 91 34.86 -5.10 2.01
N ASP A 92 35.66 -5.54 1.05
CA ASP A 92 37.02 -5.04 0.86
C ASP A 92 37.06 -3.73 0.07
N TYR A 93 36.04 -3.47 -0.76
CA TYR A 93 36.02 -2.31 -1.65
C TYR A 93 34.89 -1.32 -1.35
N MET A 94 33.67 -1.75 -1.02
CA MET A 94 32.54 -0.82 -0.84
C MET A 94 32.33 -0.32 0.59
N THR A 95 32.74 -1.11 1.60
CA THR A 95 32.50 -0.82 3.03
C THR A 95 33.78 -0.74 3.86
N THR A 96 34.93 -0.71 3.20
CA THR A 96 36.25 -0.59 3.85
C THR A 96 36.51 0.82 4.40
N ASP A 97 37.29 0.90 5.47
CA ASP A 97 37.81 2.15 6.03
C ASP A 97 39.13 2.60 5.35
N ASP A 98 39.74 1.75 4.50
CA ASP A 98 40.96 2.07 3.77
C ASP A 98 40.65 2.94 2.54
N GLU A 99 41.10 4.20 2.57
CA GLU A 99 40.81 5.18 1.50
C GLU A 99 41.39 4.80 0.14
N ASP A 100 42.47 4.01 0.10
CA ASP A 100 43.11 3.59 -1.16
C ASP A 100 42.37 2.41 -1.81
N MET A 101 41.66 1.62 -1.00
CA MET A 101 40.88 0.46 -1.44
C MET A 101 39.40 0.80 -1.68
N LEU A 102 38.90 1.88 -1.07
CA LEU A 102 37.49 2.27 -1.16
C LEU A 102 37.08 2.58 -2.61
N MET A 103 36.08 1.85 -3.08
CA MET A 103 35.44 2.03 -4.38
C MET A 103 33.92 2.27 -4.22
N PRO A 104 33.36 3.30 -4.89
CA PRO A 104 34.08 4.34 -5.64
C PRO A 104 34.96 5.23 -4.73
N PRO A 105 36.06 5.81 -5.26
CA PRO A 105 36.93 6.67 -4.46
C PRO A 105 36.22 8.00 -4.15
N LYS A 106 36.60 8.64 -3.04
CA LYS A 106 36.03 9.93 -2.61
C LYS A 106 36.15 11.03 -3.67
N SER A 107 37.15 10.95 -4.54
CA SER A 107 37.38 11.90 -5.64
C SER A 107 36.43 11.71 -6.83
N HIS A 108 35.78 10.55 -6.96
CA HIS A 108 34.91 10.19 -8.10
C HIS A 108 33.61 9.53 -7.60
N GLY A 109 32.84 10.28 -6.81
CA GLY A 109 31.44 9.91 -6.51
C GLY A 109 31.21 9.01 -5.29
N GLY A 110 32.26 8.58 -4.58
CA GLY A 110 32.14 7.71 -3.40
C GLY A 110 32.26 8.37 -2.02
N PRO A 111 32.02 7.60 -0.94
CA PRO A 111 31.45 6.25 -0.94
C PRO A 111 29.96 6.23 -1.34
N CYS A 112 29.44 5.05 -1.66
CA CYS A 112 27.99 4.85 -1.83
C CYS A 112 27.23 5.26 -0.56
N SER A 113 26.00 5.73 -0.72
CA SER A 113 25.12 6.03 0.43
C SER A 113 24.73 4.76 1.18
N VAL A 114 24.35 4.90 2.45
CA VAL A 114 23.91 3.77 3.29
C VAL A 114 22.75 3.00 2.65
N GLN A 115 21.83 3.71 1.98
CA GLN A 115 20.70 3.12 1.28
C GLN A 115 21.16 2.31 0.04
N GLU A 116 22.10 2.85 -0.73
CA GLU A 116 22.68 2.16 -1.89
C GLU A 116 23.45 0.89 -1.45
N LEU A 117 24.22 0.97 -0.36
CA LEU A 117 24.91 -0.19 0.23
C LEU A 117 23.94 -1.25 0.74
N ALA A 118 22.87 -0.85 1.44
CA ALA A 118 21.86 -1.78 1.94
C ALA A 118 21.14 -2.52 0.81
N LEU A 119 20.82 -1.83 -0.31
CA LEU A 119 20.23 -2.48 -1.48
C LEU A 119 21.16 -3.52 -2.10
N ILE A 120 22.45 -3.18 -2.25
CA ILE A 120 23.46 -4.11 -2.77
C ILE A 120 23.63 -5.31 -1.83
N GLN A 121 23.68 -5.08 -0.51
CA GLN A 121 23.77 -6.15 0.49
C GLN A 121 22.58 -7.12 0.40
N VAL A 122 21.36 -6.59 0.34
CA VAL A 122 20.15 -7.42 0.22
C VAL A 122 20.16 -8.20 -1.09
N TRP A 123 20.50 -7.56 -2.21
CA TRP A 123 20.57 -8.24 -3.51
C TRP A 123 21.60 -9.38 -3.53
N ILE A 124 22.79 -9.18 -2.94
CA ILE A 124 23.79 -10.25 -2.81
C ILE A 124 23.25 -11.40 -1.96
N ASN A 125 22.66 -11.09 -0.81
CA ASN A 125 22.08 -12.10 0.10
C ASN A 125 20.87 -12.83 -0.50
N GLU A 126 20.15 -12.20 -1.43
CA GLU A 126 19.09 -12.82 -2.25
C GLU A 126 19.65 -13.69 -3.38
N GLY A 127 20.97 -13.87 -3.46
CA GLY A 127 21.63 -14.73 -4.44
C GLY A 127 22.16 -14.00 -5.67
N ALA A 128 22.32 -12.67 -5.59
CA ALA A 128 22.87 -11.84 -6.66
C ALA A 128 22.22 -12.12 -8.03
N ASN A 129 20.89 -12.26 -8.04
CA ASN A 129 20.16 -12.73 -9.21
C ASN A 129 20.40 -11.82 -10.42
N TRP A 130 20.82 -12.43 -11.53
CA TRP A 130 21.15 -11.76 -12.78
C TRP A 130 20.35 -12.38 -13.94
N PRO A 131 19.16 -11.82 -14.27
CA PRO A 131 18.30 -12.35 -15.31
C PRO A 131 18.95 -12.31 -16.70
N GLU A 132 18.63 -13.28 -17.55
CA GLU A 132 19.11 -13.32 -18.93
C GLU A 132 18.65 -12.07 -19.72
N GLY A 133 19.57 -11.45 -20.46
CA GLY A 133 19.29 -10.29 -21.30
C GLY A 133 19.25 -8.93 -20.58
N VAL A 134 19.53 -8.88 -19.27
CA VAL A 134 19.70 -7.61 -18.53
C VAL A 134 21.17 -7.22 -18.54
N THR A 135 21.48 -6.03 -19.06
CA THR A 135 22.81 -5.43 -18.98
C THR A 135 22.78 -4.18 -18.09
N VAL A 136 23.83 -4.00 -17.29
CA VAL A 136 23.97 -2.82 -16.41
C VAL A 136 24.07 -1.53 -17.23
N SER A 137 24.60 -1.62 -18.46
CA SER A 137 24.75 -0.52 -19.41
C SER A 137 23.45 -0.08 -20.12
N ASP A 138 22.32 -0.77 -19.91
CA ASP A 138 21.03 -0.38 -20.50
C ASP A 138 20.48 0.90 -19.83
N GLU A 139 20.56 2.03 -20.53
CA GLU A 139 20.08 3.34 -20.08
C GLU A 139 18.55 3.47 -20.02
N SER A 140 17.78 2.47 -20.48
CA SER A 140 16.31 2.54 -20.52
C SER A 140 15.63 2.65 -19.13
N VAL A 141 16.40 2.57 -18.04
CA VAL A 141 15.93 2.81 -16.68
C VAL A 141 16.56 4.09 -16.12
N PRO A 142 15.78 5.17 -15.87
CA PRO A 142 16.32 6.40 -15.30
C PRO A 142 16.92 6.13 -13.91
N ALA A 143 18.14 6.61 -13.66
CA ALA A 143 18.96 6.33 -12.46
C ALA A 143 18.41 6.92 -11.14
N LYS A 144 17.20 7.45 -11.20
CA LYS A 144 16.36 7.90 -10.09
C LYS A 144 14.98 7.94 -10.71
N ALA A 145 14.04 7.09 -10.26
CA ALA A 145 12.64 7.48 -10.41
C ALA A 145 12.59 8.90 -9.81
N ALA A 146 12.34 9.90 -10.65
CA ALA A 146 12.22 11.28 -10.18
C ALA A 146 11.33 11.22 -8.93
N PRO A 147 11.69 11.91 -7.82
CA PRO A 147 10.79 11.98 -6.67
C PRO A 147 9.40 12.28 -7.23
N PRO A 148 8.38 11.45 -6.91
CA PRO A 148 7.05 11.62 -7.49
C PRO A 148 6.70 13.09 -7.38
N GLU A 149 6.18 13.68 -8.47
CA GLU A 149 5.83 15.10 -8.47
C GLU A 149 5.06 15.41 -7.18
N PRO A 150 5.37 16.53 -6.50
CA PRO A 150 4.77 16.82 -5.22
C PRO A 150 3.25 16.83 -5.38
N LEU A 151 2.58 15.92 -4.66
CA LEU A 151 1.13 15.76 -4.72
C LEU A 151 0.44 17.12 -4.60
N SER A 152 -0.52 17.37 -5.49
CA SER A 152 -1.36 18.56 -5.43
C SER A 152 -2.13 18.62 -4.10
N VAL A 153 -2.58 19.81 -3.70
CA VAL A 153 -3.36 19.98 -2.46
C VAL A 153 -4.60 19.07 -2.43
N PRO A 154 -5.39 18.91 -3.52
CA PRO A 154 -6.50 17.97 -3.55
C PRO A 154 -6.07 16.51 -3.32
N GLU A 155 -4.97 16.08 -3.92
CA GLU A 155 -4.45 14.70 -3.75
C GLU A 155 -3.98 14.47 -2.32
N ARG A 156 -3.27 15.43 -1.74
CA ARG A 156 -2.84 15.37 -0.33
C ARG A 156 -4.01 15.23 0.63
N VAL A 157 -5.07 16.01 0.42
CA VAL A 157 -6.30 15.90 1.23
C VAL A 157 -6.97 14.55 1.00
N TRP A 158 -7.06 14.08 -0.25
CA TRP A 158 -7.65 12.79 -0.60
C TRP A 158 -6.96 11.62 0.12
N PHE A 159 -5.64 11.52 0.04
CA PHE A 159 -4.89 10.45 0.70
C PHE A 159 -4.88 10.61 2.23
N ALA A 160 -4.73 11.83 2.75
CA ALA A 160 -4.72 12.07 4.19
C ALA A 160 -6.02 11.68 4.89
N GLN A 161 -7.20 11.96 4.28
CA GLN A 161 -8.47 11.53 4.87
C GLN A 161 -8.63 10.00 4.89
N GLY A 162 -7.93 9.26 4.01
CA GLY A 162 -7.98 7.80 3.98
C GLY A 162 -7.56 7.18 5.31
N PHE A 163 -6.65 7.84 6.04
CA PHE A 163 -6.20 7.40 7.38
C PHE A 163 -7.30 7.49 8.46
N LEU A 164 -8.42 8.17 8.18
CA LEU A 164 -9.60 8.15 9.04
C LEU A 164 -10.50 6.93 8.79
N HIS A 165 -10.16 6.05 7.84
CA HIS A 165 -10.92 4.83 7.57
C HIS A 165 -11.13 3.97 8.83
N PRO A 166 -10.09 3.62 9.64
CA PRO A 166 -10.30 2.84 10.86
C PRO A 166 -11.23 3.52 11.87
N ALA A 167 -11.19 4.85 11.97
CA ALA A 167 -12.11 5.58 12.85
C ALA A 167 -13.54 5.57 12.30
N THR A 168 -13.71 5.76 10.99
CA THR A 168 -15.03 5.87 10.37
C THR A 168 -15.76 4.54 10.25
N VAL A 169 -15.08 3.40 10.19
CA VAL A 169 -15.74 2.07 10.18
C VAL A 169 -16.49 1.75 11.48
N HIS A 170 -16.13 2.37 12.60
CA HIS A 170 -16.81 2.14 13.88
C HIS A 170 -18.25 2.66 13.88
N PHE A 171 -18.56 3.70 13.08
CA PHE A 171 -19.91 4.25 12.99
C PHE A 171 -20.92 3.27 12.37
N PRO A 172 -20.73 2.72 11.15
CA PRO A 172 -21.66 1.75 10.60
C PRO A 172 -21.72 0.48 11.45
N ILE A 173 -20.60 0.03 12.05
CA ILE A 173 -20.59 -1.11 12.98
C ILE A 173 -21.54 -0.84 14.15
N ALA A 174 -21.35 0.27 14.86
CA ALA A 174 -22.16 0.62 16.03
C ALA A 174 -23.63 0.86 15.67
N LEU A 175 -23.90 1.57 14.56
CA LEU A 175 -25.26 1.91 14.15
C LEU A 175 -26.05 0.67 13.71
N PHE A 176 -25.47 -0.21 12.90
CA PHE A 176 -26.19 -1.42 12.48
C PHE A 176 -26.40 -2.39 13.64
N THR A 177 -25.40 -2.61 14.49
CA THR A 177 -25.54 -3.49 15.68
C THR A 177 -26.55 -2.93 16.69
N LEU A 178 -26.51 -1.63 16.98
CA LEU A 178 -27.50 -0.98 17.84
C LEU A 178 -28.91 -1.06 17.25
N GLY A 179 -29.05 -0.74 15.96
CA GLY A 179 -30.34 -0.81 15.25
C GLY A 179 -30.91 -2.22 15.25
N ALA A 180 -30.09 -3.24 15.01
CA ALA A 180 -30.45 -4.64 15.12
C ALA A 180 -30.89 -5.02 16.54
N GLY A 181 -30.18 -4.55 17.56
CA GLY A 181 -30.56 -4.71 18.97
C GLY A 181 -31.96 -4.16 19.25
N PHE A 182 -32.28 -2.96 18.74
CA PHE A 182 -33.62 -2.38 18.88
C PHE A 182 -34.70 -3.11 18.07
N VAL A 183 -34.37 -3.73 16.92
CA VAL A 183 -35.29 -4.63 16.21
C VAL A 183 -35.64 -5.83 17.09
N VAL A 184 -34.65 -6.45 17.73
CA VAL A 184 -34.87 -7.59 18.64
C VAL A 184 -35.64 -7.18 19.89
N LEU A 185 -35.27 -6.06 20.53
CA LEU A 185 -36.00 -5.52 21.68
C LEU A 185 -37.46 -5.20 21.34
N SER A 186 -37.73 -4.81 20.10
CA SER A 186 -39.09 -4.51 19.65
C SER A 186 -40.04 -5.70 19.63
N LEU A 187 -39.51 -6.94 19.70
CA LEU A 187 -40.32 -8.15 19.90
C LEU A 187 -41.06 -8.12 21.25
N LYS A 188 -40.43 -7.54 22.28
CA LYS A 188 -41.01 -7.38 23.62
C LYS A 188 -41.65 -6.00 23.80
N TRP A 189 -41.07 -4.96 23.20
CA TRP A 189 -41.52 -3.57 23.33
C TRP A 189 -41.73 -2.92 21.95
N PRO A 190 -42.92 -3.10 21.32
CA PRO A 190 -43.17 -2.66 19.95
C PRO A 190 -42.91 -1.18 19.68
N ALA A 191 -43.07 -0.32 20.69
CA ALA A 191 -42.81 1.12 20.61
C ALA A 191 -41.38 1.46 20.17
N LEU A 192 -40.40 0.62 20.50
CA LEU A 192 -38.98 0.83 20.17
C LEU A 192 -38.64 0.47 18.72
N GLY A 193 -39.50 -0.29 18.03
CA GLY A 193 -39.15 -0.94 16.79
C GLY A 193 -39.25 -0.10 15.52
N LYS A 194 -39.63 1.18 15.60
CA LYS A 194 -39.86 2.01 14.39
C LYS A 194 -38.78 3.07 14.18
N GLN A 195 -38.69 4.06 15.08
CA GLN A 195 -37.84 5.24 14.85
C GLN A 195 -36.35 4.96 15.04
N ILE A 196 -35.98 4.25 16.11
CA ILE A 196 -34.57 4.01 16.45
C ILE A 196 -33.88 3.12 15.41
N PRO A 197 -34.41 1.92 15.05
CA PRO A 197 -33.77 1.09 14.04
C PRO A 197 -33.69 1.76 12.67
N LEU A 198 -34.69 2.59 12.33
CA LEU A 198 -34.70 3.35 11.08
C LEU A 198 -33.57 4.38 11.05
N ALA A 199 -33.41 5.20 12.10
CA ALA A 199 -32.35 6.18 12.19
C ALA A 199 -30.96 5.51 12.11
N CYS A 200 -30.79 4.41 12.84
CA CYS A 200 -29.59 3.58 12.79
C CYS A 200 -29.29 3.06 11.38
N LEU A 201 -30.28 2.54 10.65
CA LEU A 201 -30.09 2.06 9.28
C LEU A 201 -29.69 3.19 8.32
N LEU A 202 -30.36 4.34 8.39
CA LEU A 202 -30.11 5.46 7.49
C LEU A 202 -28.74 6.10 7.72
N LEU A 203 -28.41 6.40 8.99
CA LEU A 203 -27.11 6.96 9.36
C LEU A 203 -26.00 5.93 9.14
N GLY A 204 -26.26 4.66 9.41
CA GLY A 204 -25.34 3.55 9.17
C GLY A 204 -24.98 3.44 7.69
N ALA A 205 -25.98 3.44 6.80
CA ALA A 205 -25.77 3.41 5.35
C ALA A 205 -25.01 4.63 4.82
N LEU A 206 -25.29 5.83 5.35
CA LEU A 206 -24.52 7.02 4.98
C LEU A 206 -23.05 6.90 5.44
N SER A 207 -22.83 6.44 6.67
CA SER A 207 -21.48 6.28 7.22
C SER A 207 -20.69 5.14 6.56
N SER A 208 -21.36 4.07 6.08
CA SER A 208 -20.68 2.99 5.35
C SER A 208 -20.18 3.46 3.99
N VAL A 209 -20.94 4.29 3.28
CA VAL A 209 -20.46 4.95 2.04
C VAL A 209 -19.20 5.77 2.32
N ALA A 210 -19.22 6.61 3.37
CA ALA A 210 -18.06 7.41 3.75
C ALA A 210 -16.84 6.54 4.10
N ALA A 211 -17.03 5.49 4.89
CA ALA A 211 -15.96 4.57 5.27
C ALA A 211 -15.38 3.82 4.05
N THR A 212 -16.21 3.37 3.11
CA THR A 212 -15.75 2.73 1.86
C THR A 212 -14.93 3.69 1.00
N LEU A 213 -15.36 4.94 0.86
CA LEU A 213 -14.62 5.96 0.11
C LEU A 213 -13.24 6.24 0.74
N MET A 214 -13.18 6.39 2.07
CA MET A 214 -11.92 6.59 2.79
C MET A 214 -10.99 5.37 2.67
N GLY A 215 -11.55 4.16 2.73
CA GLY A 215 -10.77 2.93 2.53
C GLY A 215 -10.16 2.86 1.14
N TRP A 216 -10.89 3.31 0.11
CA TRP A 216 -10.38 3.38 -1.26
C TRP A 216 -9.28 4.43 -1.43
N ALA A 217 -9.38 5.55 -0.71
CA ALA A 217 -8.33 6.56 -0.69
C ALA A 217 -7.05 6.07 0.02
N LEU A 218 -7.19 5.21 1.03
CA LEU A 218 -6.06 4.65 1.79
C LEU A 218 -5.31 3.54 1.05
N ALA A 219 -5.99 2.79 0.17
CA ALA A 219 -5.43 1.59 -0.45
C ALA A 219 -4.07 1.81 -1.15
N PRO A 220 -3.88 2.85 -1.99
CA PRO A 220 -2.61 3.08 -2.67
C PRO A 220 -1.44 3.36 -1.72
N GLU A 221 -1.70 4.06 -0.61
CA GLU A 221 -0.68 4.41 0.40
C GLU A 221 -0.13 3.20 1.16
N LEU A 222 -0.94 2.15 1.28
CA LEU A 222 -0.54 0.88 1.89
C LEU A 222 0.02 -0.10 0.85
N GLY A 223 0.22 0.32 -0.39
CA GLY A 223 0.72 -0.53 -1.48
C GLY A 223 -0.33 -1.48 -2.06
N TYR A 224 -1.62 -1.24 -1.80
CA TYR A 224 -2.73 -2.05 -2.31
C TYR A 224 -3.40 -1.37 -3.52
N GLY A 225 -3.80 -2.14 -4.53
CA GLY A 225 -4.55 -1.64 -5.69
C GLY A 225 -3.78 -1.37 -6.98
N SER A 226 -2.52 -1.80 -7.09
CA SER A 226 -1.75 -1.77 -8.35
C SER A 226 -2.26 -2.78 -9.39
N ASN A 227 -2.95 -3.84 -8.97
CA ASN A 227 -3.65 -4.78 -9.85
C ASN A 227 -5.17 -4.64 -9.71
N TRP A 228 -5.83 -4.18 -10.77
CA TRP A 228 -7.29 -4.18 -10.87
C TRP A 228 -7.79 -5.61 -11.13
N SER A 229 -8.03 -6.35 -10.06
CA SER A 229 -8.77 -7.60 -10.11
C SER A 229 -10.19 -7.38 -9.58
N ILE A 230 -11.18 -7.52 -10.44
CA ILE A 230 -12.57 -7.60 -10.01
C ILE A 230 -12.69 -8.91 -9.23
N MET A 231 -12.89 -8.77 -7.91
CA MET A 231 -13.31 -9.87 -7.04
C MET A 231 -12.26 -10.99 -6.80
N ASP A 232 -10.98 -10.65 -6.68
CA ASP A 232 -9.98 -11.58 -6.14
C ASP A 232 -10.16 -11.73 -4.62
N TRP A 233 -10.83 -12.81 -4.21
CA TRP A 233 -11.01 -13.17 -2.80
C TRP A 233 -9.80 -13.92 -2.21
N GLY A 234 -8.73 -14.14 -2.99
CA GLY A 234 -7.55 -14.90 -2.58
C GLY A 234 -6.60 -14.11 -1.68
N LYS A 235 -6.66 -12.77 -1.69
CA LYS A 235 -5.87 -11.89 -0.82
C LYS A 235 -6.73 -11.32 0.30
N GLU A 236 -6.27 -11.42 1.54
CA GLU A 236 -7.01 -10.99 2.74
C GLU A 236 -7.51 -9.53 2.64
N VAL A 237 -6.68 -8.64 2.08
CA VAL A 237 -7.01 -7.23 1.91
C VAL A 237 -8.08 -6.99 0.84
N ASP A 238 -8.03 -7.72 -0.28
CA ASP A 238 -9.03 -7.58 -1.34
C ASP A 238 -10.38 -8.19 -0.93
N ALA A 239 -10.36 -9.29 -0.16
CA ALA A 239 -11.55 -9.85 0.47
C ALA A 239 -12.21 -8.85 1.45
N HIS A 240 -11.43 -8.14 2.26
CA HIS A 240 -11.94 -7.07 3.13
C HIS A 240 -12.55 -5.92 2.33
N ARG A 241 -11.87 -5.45 1.27
CA ARG A 241 -12.36 -4.37 0.40
C ARG A 241 -13.70 -4.70 -0.24
N TRP A 242 -13.81 -5.86 -0.89
CA TRP A 242 -15.04 -6.24 -1.59
C TRP A 242 -16.18 -6.56 -0.64
N SER A 243 -15.91 -7.21 0.50
CA SER A 243 -16.94 -7.46 1.50
C SER A 243 -17.50 -6.15 2.09
N ALA A 244 -16.66 -5.13 2.30
CA ALA A 244 -17.11 -3.80 2.70
C ALA A 244 -18.00 -3.13 1.63
N VAL A 245 -17.64 -3.24 0.33
CA VAL A 245 -18.48 -2.73 -0.77
C VAL A 245 -19.84 -3.42 -0.79
N VAL A 246 -19.87 -4.74 -0.58
CA VAL A 246 -21.12 -5.52 -0.51
C VAL A 246 -21.99 -5.03 0.66
N VAL A 247 -21.42 -4.77 1.85
CA VAL A 247 -22.15 -4.18 2.99
C VAL A 247 -22.72 -2.80 2.63
N THR A 248 -21.95 -1.94 1.96
CA THR A 248 -22.37 -0.59 1.58
C THR A 248 -23.53 -0.61 0.57
N ILE A 249 -23.45 -1.46 -0.45
CA ILE A 249 -24.54 -1.62 -1.44
C ILE A 249 -25.79 -2.18 -0.74
N PHE A 250 -25.63 -3.25 0.04
CA PHE A 250 -26.72 -3.92 0.72
C PHE A 250 -27.44 -2.97 1.69
N SER A 251 -26.71 -2.28 2.55
CA SER A 251 -27.27 -1.30 3.49
C SER A 251 -27.96 -0.12 2.79
N SER A 252 -27.40 0.38 1.68
CA SER A 252 -28.02 1.44 0.87
C SER A 252 -29.36 1.01 0.24
N VAL A 253 -29.43 -0.20 -0.30
CA VAL A 253 -30.68 -0.78 -0.84
C VAL A 253 -31.74 -0.87 0.25
N PHE A 254 -31.38 -1.38 1.43
CA PHE A 254 -32.34 -1.50 2.53
C PHE A 254 -32.74 -0.16 3.16
N ALA A 255 -31.84 0.84 3.16
CA ALA A 255 -32.19 2.21 3.52
C ALA A 255 -33.24 2.79 2.55
N ILE A 256 -33.09 2.58 1.24
CA ILE A 256 -34.09 2.97 0.24
C ILE A 256 -35.42 2.23 0.47
N ILE A 257 -35.39 0.91 0.71
CA ILE A 257 -36.60 0.13 1.02
C ILE A 257 -37.30 0.69 2.27
N ALA A 258 -36.55 1.10 3.30
CA ALA A 258 -37.09 1.71 4.50
C ALA A 258 -37.80 3.04 4.21
N LEU A 259 -37.19 3.91 3.39
CA LEU A 259 -37.81 5.17 2.95
C LEU A 259 -39.09 4.91 2.13
N VAL A 260 -39.09 3.92 1.23
CA VAL A 260 -40.27 3.53 0.47
C VAL A 260 -41.36 2.94 1.39
N ALA A 261 -40.97 2.18 2.42
CA ALA A 261 -41.91 1.62 3.40
C ALA A 261 -42.69 2.71 4.13
N ILE A 262 -42.00 3.79 4.53
CA ILE A 262 -42.61 4.96 5.19
C ILE A 262 -43.54 5.69 4.22
N ARG A 263 -43.08 5.93 2.99
CA ARG A 263 -43.87 6.65 1.98
C ARG A 263 -45.16 5.91 1.59
N LYS A 264 -45.12 4.58 1.56
CA LYS A 264 -46.26 3.72 1.17
C LYS A 264 -47.04 3.17 2.36
N ASP A 265 -46.66 3.53 3.59
CA ASP A 265 -47.20 2.96 4.84
C ASP A 265 -47.32 1.41 4.80
N SER A 266 -46.26 0.75 4.32
CA SER A 266 -46.28 -0.69 4.07
C SER A 266 -45.66 -1.49 5.20
N GLU A 267 -46.46 -2.29 5.90
CA GLU A 267 -45.98 -3.22 6.93
C GLU A 267 -45.05 -4.30 6.35
N LYS A 268 -45.33 -4.77 5.13
CA LYS A 268 -44.50 -5.78 4.46
C LYS A 268 -43.09 -5.24 4.23
N LEU A 269 -42.97 -4.05 3.64
CA LEU A 269 -41.65 -3.43 3.44
C LEU A 269 -40.99 -3.11 4.79
N THR A 270 -41.78 -2.78 5.82
CA THR A 270 -41.26 -2.56 7.17
C THR A 270 -40.60 -3.79 7.76
N LYS A 271 -41.20 -4.97 7.60
CA LYS A 271 -40.58 -6.24 8.03
C LYS A 271 -39.33 -6.55 7.20
N VAL A 272 -39.36 -6.28 5.90
CA VAL A 272 -38.23 -6.53 4.98
C VAL A 272 -36.99 -5.74 5.38
N TRP A 273 -37.09 -4.42 5.59
CA TRP A 273 -35.90 -3.64 5.95
C TRP A 273 -35.37 -3.92 7.36
N LYS A 274 -36.23 -4.32 8.29
CA LYS A 274 -35.79 -4.78 9.62
C LYS A 274 -34.97 -6.06 9.55
N ILE A 275 -35.41 -7.03 8.74
CA ILE A 275 -34.63 -8.24 8.47
C ILE A 275 -33.31 -7.87 7.80
N GLY A 276 -33.35 -6.98 6.79
CA GLY A 276 -32.15 -6.44 6.16
C GLY A 276 -31.17 -5.81 7.16
N LEU A 277 -31.65 -5.04 8.14
CA LEU A 277 -30.83 -4.46 9.20
C LEU A 277 -30.16 -5.51 10.10
N LEU A 278 -30.87 -6.60 10.44
CA LEU A 278 -30.26 -7.72 11.18
C LEU A 278 -29.14 -8.37 10.38
N VAL A 279 -29.33 -8.55 9.07
CA VAL A 279 -28.31 -9.08 8.17
C VAL A 279 -27.13 -8.11 8.05
N CYS A 280 -27.37 -6.79 7.94
CA CYS A 280 -26.30 -5.78 7.94
C CYS A 280 -25.43 -5.87 9.20
N ALA A 281 -26.04 -6.04 10.37
CA ALA A 281 -25.32 -6.19 11.63
C ALA A 281 -24.43 -7.45 11.65
N GLY A 282 -24.90 -8.56 11.09
CA GLY A 282 -24.09 -9.77 10.94
C GLY A 282 -22.93 -9.57 9.96
N MET A 283 -23.21 -8.99 8.78
CA MET A 283 -22.18 -8.75 7.76
C MET A 283 -21.10 -7.79 8.28
N VAL A 284 -21.48 -6.68 8.92
CA VAL A 284 -20.50 -5.71 9.44
C VAL A 284 -19.67 -6.29 10.58
N GLY A 285 -20.21 -7.23 11.36
CA GLY A 285 -19.45 -8.00 12.34
C GLY A 285 -18.37 -8.88 11.69
N ALA A 286 -18.71 -9.58 10.60
CA ALA A 286 -17.76 -10.40 9.84
C ALA A 286 -16.67 -9.55 9.17
N VAL A 287 -17.05 -8.47 8.48
CA VAL A 287 -16.10 -7.55 7.82
C VAL A 287 -15.24 -6.82 8.85
N GLY A 288 -15.83 -6.42 9.99
CA GLY A 288 -15.12 -5.79 11.10
C GLY A 288 -14.10 -6.73 11.76
N HIS A 289 -14.39 -8.02 11.85
CA HIS A 289 -13.44 -9.01 12.35
C HIS A 289 -12.21 -9.11 11.44
N GLN A 290 -12.41 -9.23 10.12
CA GLN A 290 -11.33 -9.19 9.13
C GLN A 290 -10.56 -7.87 9.19
N GLY A 291 -11.27 -6.75 9.43
CA GLY A 291 -10.69 -5.43 9.62
C GLY A 291 -9.76 -5.33 10.83
N GLY A 292 -10.14 -5.98 11.94
CA GLY A 292 -9.40 -5.93 13.21
C GLY A 292 -8.12 -6.76 13.22
N GLU A 293 -7.96 -7.69 12.28
CA GLU A 293 -6.72 -8.48 12.12
C GLU A 293 -5.61 -7.69 11.40
N MET A 294 -5.97 -6.59 10.72
CA MET A 294 -5.00 -5.69 10.10
C MET A 294 -4.38 -4.75 11.15
N SER A 295 -3.09 -4.91 11.43
CA SER A 295 -2.36 -4.01 12.32
C SER A 295 -1.77 -2.82 11.56
N TYR A 296 -2.02 -1.62 12.08
CA TYR A 296 -1.45 -0.38 11.54
C TYR A 296 -0.25 0.01 12.41
N GLY A 297 0.93 0.13 11.82
CA GLY A 297 2.17 0.46 12.54
C GLY A 297 2.14 1.83 13.24
N LYS A 298 3.11 2.08 14.14
CA LYS A 298 3.23 3.32 14.93
C LYS A 298 3.24 4.61 14.09
N ASP A 299 3.68 4.51 12.83
CA ASP A 299 3.79 5.64 11.90
C ASP A 299 2.51 5.93 11.09
N PHE A 300 1.39 5.22 11.36
CA PHE A 300 0.16 5.36 10.59
C PHE A 300 -0.38 6.80 10.56
N TYR A 301 -0.70 7.41 11.70
CA TYR A 301 -1.19 8.80 11.74
C TYR A 301 -0.10 9.86 11.48
N PRO A 302 1.15 9.70 11.95
CA PRO A 302 2.25 10.58 11.56
C PRO A 302 2.47 10.65 10.03
N ARG A 303 2.26 9.55 9.31
CA ARG A 303 2.30 9.51 7.84
C ARG A 303 1.17 10.33 7.21
N ALA A 304 -0.05 10.23 7.76
CA ALA A 304 -1.19 11.05 7.31
C ALA A 304 -0.88 12.56 7.40
N LEU A 305 -0.26 12.99 8.51
CA LEU A 305 0.12 14.39 8.73
C LEU A 305 1.22 14.83 7.76
N ARG A 306 2.21 13.98 7.47
CA ARG A 306 3.26 14.28 6.48
C ARG A 306 2.68 14.47 5.07
N ILE A 307 1.80 13.58 4.64
CA ILE A 307 1.09 13.70 3.35
C ILE A 307 0.26 15.00 3.32
N LEU A 308 -0.51 15.25 4.39
CA LEU A 308 -1.36 16.44 4.48
C LEU A 308 -0.56 17.74 4.47
N THR A 309 0.61 17.78 5.10
CA THR A 309 1.49 18.97 5.21
C THR A 309 2.49 19.09 4.07
N GLY A 310 2.71 18.01 3.29
CA GLY A 310 3.72 17.96 2.24
C GLY A 310 5.15 17.95 2.81
N ALA A 311 5.29 17.66 4.11
CA ALA A 311 6.59 17.52 4.76
C ALA A 311 7.26 16.24 4.24
N GLN A 312 8.49 16.37 3.73
CA GLN A 312 9.30 15.19 3.42
C GLN A 312 9.66 14.47 4.72
N ALA A 313 9.82 13.14 4.65
CA ALA A 313 10.20 12.37 5.82
C ALA A 313 11.53 12.89 6.35
N ASP A 314 11.55 13.33 7.61
CA ASP A 314 12.80 13.48 8.33
C ASP A 314 13.49 12.10 8.33
N PRO A 315 14.82 12.03 8.13
CA PRO A 315 15.54 10.77 8.24
C PRO A 315 15.20 10.15 9.59
N GLU A 316 14.86 8.86 9.58
CA GLU A 316 14.50 8.10 10.77
C GLU A 316 15.53 8.38 11.87
N PRO A 317 15.13 8.77 13.10
CA PRO A 317 16.08 8.79 14.19
C PRO A 317 16.58 7.37 14.35
N THR A 318 17.88 7.19 14.14
CA THR A 318 18.60 5.94 14.43
C THR A 318 18.12 5.46 15.79
N THR A 319 17.48 4.30 15.84
CA THR A 319 17.15 3.65 17.11
C THR A 319 18.46 3.19 17.75
N SER A 320 19.17 4.14 18.35
CA SER A 320 20.25 3.90 19.29
C SER A 320 19.70 4.02 20.71
N ASP A 321 18.64 3.28 21.02
CA ASP A 321 18.24 3.01 22.39
C ASP A 321 18.57 1.54 22.70
N SER A 322 19.86 1.21 22.63
CA SER A 322 20.42 0.16 23.49
C SER A 322 20.79 0.83 24.81
N ASP A 323 19.81 0.93 25.69
CA ASP A 323 19.97 1.36 27.07
C ASP A 323 20.90 0.36 27.79
N PRO A 324 22.14 0.71 28.17
CA PRO A 324 23.07 -0.23 28.81
C PRO A 324 22.78 -0.26 30.32
N ALA A 325 21.55 -0.60 30.69
CA ALA A 325 21.09 -0.54 32.07
C ALA A 325 20.17 -1.71 32.43
N ASN A 326 20.44 -2.92 31.94
CA ASN A 326 19.90 -4.12 32.58
C ASN A 326 20.74 -5.39 32.35
N GLU A 327 22.00 -5.37 32.77
CA GLU A 327 22.81 -6.59 32.90
C GLU A 327 23.60 -6.59 34.21
N LYS A 328 22.92 -6.39 35.33
CA LYS A 328 23.48 -6.65 36.68
C LYS A 328 22.40 -7.08 37.68
N THR A 329 21.67 -8.17 37.44
CA THR A 329 20.90 -8.84 38.52
C THR A 329 20.67 -10.34 38.31
N SER A 330 21.65 -11.08 37.78
CA SER A 330 21.50 -12.55 37.64
C SER A 330 22.76 -13.36 37.99
N THR A 331 23.73 -12.78 38.70
CA THR A 331 24.98 -13.48 39.08
C THR A 331 25.31 -13.40 40.57
N GLU A 332 24.33 -13.54 41.47
CA GLU A 332 24.59 -13.70 42.92
C GLU A 332 23.62 -14.66 43.65
N LEU A 333 23.20 -15.74 43.00
CA LEU A 333 22.56 -16.89 43.69
C LEU A 333 23.14 -18.22 43.19
N SER A 334 24.46 -18.36 43.29
CA SER A 334 25.17 -19.63 43.13
C SER A 334 26.58 -19.51 43.72
N ASN A 335 26.67 -19.26 45.03
CA ASN A 335 27.79 -19.66 45.91
C ASN A 335 27.58 -19.03 47.31
N SER A 336 26.79 -19.69 48.15
CA SER A 336 26.81 -19.63 49.62
C SER A 336 25.93 -20.76 50.16
#